data_AF-A0A9P1A0Z3-F1
#
_entry.id   AF-A0A9P1A0Z3-F1
#
_cell.length_a   1.000
_cell.length_b   1.000
_cell.length_c   1.000
_cell.angle_alpha   90.00
_cell.angle_beta   90.00
_cell.angle_gamma   90.00
#
_symmetry.space_group_name_H-M   'P 1'
#
loop_
_entity.id
_entity.type
_entity.pdbx_description
1 polymer ?
#
loop_
_entity_poly.entity_id
_entity_poly.type
_entity_poly.pdbx_seq_one_letter_code
_entity_poly.pdbx_strand_id
1 'polypeptide(L)'
;MRRALLGEIEGTCITRVKSEKASHEYSTIGGIQESVHEILMNLKEIVLRSNLYESCDASICIKGPRHVTAQDIILPPHVQIVDNTQHIAWLTEPIDFFIGLKIERNRGYFNKVDLHFDDGSYPIDALFMPVQNANHSIHSYGNEKQEILFLEIWTNGSLTPKEALHESAEY
;
A
#
# COMPACT_ATOMS: atom_id res chain seq x y z
N MET A 1 0.70 -3.74 -23.49
CA MET A 1 -0.32 -4.29 -22.57
C MET A 1 0.27 -4.99 -21.34
N ARG A 2 0.80 -6.23 -21.37
CA ARG A 2 1.29 -6.90 -20.13
C ARG A 2 2.33 -6.08 -19.34
N ARG A 3 3.32 -5.50 -20.03
CA ARG A 3 4.34 -4.64 -19.40
C ARG A 3 3.71 -3.37 -18.80
N ALA A 4 2.76 -2.75 -19.50
CA ALA A 4 2.04 -1.57 -19.03
C ALA A 4 1.20 -1.89 -17.78
N LEU A 5 0.44 -2.99 -17.80
CA LEU A 5 -0.35 -3.48 -16.67
C LEU A 5 0.50 -3.67 -15.41
N LEU A 6 1.71 -4.22 -15.55
CA LEU A 6 2.55 -4.53 -14.39
C LEU A 6 3.39 -3.35 -13.89
N GLY A 7 3.79 -2.41 -14.76
CA GLY A 7 4.78 -1.39 -14.40
C GLY A 7 4.31 0.06 -14.47
N GLU A 8 3.31 0.35 -15.29
CA GLU A 8 2.95 1.73 -15.66
C GLU A 8 1.68 2.25 -14.98
N ILE A 9 0.93 1.36 -14.33
CA ILE A 9 -0.28 1.73 -13.59
C ILE A 9 0.12 2.34 -12.25
N GLU A 10 -0.54 3.44 -11.92
CA GLU A 10 -0.30 4.13 -10.66
C GLU A 10 -0.98 3.43 -9.47
N GLY A 11 -0.21 3.22 -8.40
CA GLY A 11 -0.71 2.72 -7.12
C GLY A 11 -0.57 3.77 -6.04
N THR A 12 -1.35 3.61 -4.96
CA THR A 12 -1.23 4.42 -3.74
C THR A 12 -0.74 3.54 -2.60
N CYS A 13 0.27 3.99 -1.86
CA CYS A 13 0.75 3.27 -0.68
C CYS A 13 1.37 4.22 0.36
N ILE A 14 1.66 3.67 1.54
CA ILE A 14 2.33 4.37 2.63
C ILE A 14 3.84 4.32 2.36
N THR A 15 4.49 5.49 2.32
CA THR A 15 5.92 5.61 1.98
C THR A 15 6.80 5.99 3.14
N ARG A 16 6.24 6.61 4.17
CA ARG A 16 7.00 7.05 5.36
C ARG A 16 6.17 6.89 6.62
N VAL A 17 6.86 6.61 7.70
CA VAL A 17 6.29 6.48 9.04
C VAL A 17 7.11 7.29 10.02
N LYS A 18 6.44 8.04 10.89
CA LYS A 18 7.07 8.81 11.96
C LYS A 18 6.47 8.41 13.30
N SER A 19 7.30 7.99 14.23
CA SER A 19 6.90 7.62 15.58
C SER A 19 7.77 8.34 16.59
N GLU A 20 7.16 8.97 17.60
CA GLU A 20 7.89 9.68 18.66
C GLU A 20 8.50 8.72 19.70
N LYS A 21 7.94 7.51 19.83
CA LYS A 21 8.32 6.53 20.85
C LYS A 21 9.35 5.51 20.37
N ALA A 22 9.65 5.49 19.07
CA ALA A 22 10.63 4.59 18.47
C ALA A 22 11.93 5.34 18.18
N SER A 23 13.05 4.84 18.71
CA SER A 23 14.39 5.40 18.42
C SER A 23 14.93 4.96 17.06
N HIS A 24 14.56 3.76 16.61
CA HIS A 24 14.93 3.20 15.31
C HIS A 24 13.91 2.15 14.85
N GLU A 25 13.96 1.76 13.56
CA GLU A 25 13.03 0.80 12.94
C GLU A 25 13.04 -0.61 13.56
N TYR A 26 14.14 -1.02 14.18
CA TYR A 26 14.26 -2.31 14.89
C TYR A 26 13.93 -2.24 16.40
N SER A 27 13.41 -1.10 16.88
CA SER A 27 13.12 -0.93 18.30
C SER A 27 11.79 -1.59 18.70
N THR A 28 11.63 -1.79 20.00
CA THR A 28 10.36 -2.24 20.60
C THR A 28 9.80 -1.11 21.44
N ILE A 29 8.47 -0.98 21.44
CA ILE A 29 7.76 0.02 22.23
C ILE A 29 7.08 -0.72 23.38
N GLY A 30 7.41 -0.35 24.62
CA GLY A 30 6.76 -0.94 25.79
C GLY A 30 5.24 -0.74 25.76
N GLY A 31 4.49 -1.82 26.01
CA GLY A 31 3.02 -1.82 25.94
C GLY A 31 2.43 -2.13 24.56
N ILE A 32 3.26 -2.51 23.58
CA ILE A 32 2.84 -3.03 22.26
C ILE A 32 3.41 -4.43 22.09
N GLN A 33 2.62 -5.35 21.53
CA GLN A 33 3.07 -6.72 21.28
C GLN A 33 4.07 -6.81 20.14
N GLU A 34 3.83 -6.07 19.05
CA GLU A 34 4.67 -6.02 17.86
C GLU A 34 5.88 -5.09 18.03
N SER A 35 6.97 -5.45 17.38
CA SER A 35 8.12 -4.57 17.14
C SER A 35 7.78 -3.47 16.12
N VAL A 36 8.58 -2.40 16.09
CA VAL A 36 8.40 -1.33 15.10
C VAL A 36 8.52 -1.88 13.68
N HIS A 37 9.42 -2.83 13.44
CA HIS A 37 9.59 -3.47 12.13
C HIS A 37 8.33 -4.24 11.70
N GLU A 38 7.72 -5.02 12.60
CA GLU A 38 6.47 -5.73 12.32
C GLU A 38 5.34 -4.76 12.01
N ILE A 39 5.23 -3.64 12.74
CA ILE A 39 4.27 -2.57 12.44
C ILE A 39 4.51 -2.00 11.04
N LEU A 40 5.76 -1.76 10.65
CA LEU A 40 6.11 -1.27 9.31
C LEU A 40 5.69 -2.27 8.22
N MET A 41 5.90 -3.58 8.45
CA MET A 41 5.48 -4.62 7.51
C MET A 41 3.95 -4.71 7.40
N ASN A 42 3.25 -4.63 8.52
CA ASN A 42 1.78 -4.62 8.54
C ASN A 42 1.24 -3.38 7.80
N LEU A 43 1.84 -2.20 8.00
CA LEU A 43 1.47 -0.97 7.28
C LEU A 43 1.77 -1.06 5.78
N LYS A 44 2.87 -1.72 5.38
CA LYS A 44 3.24 -1.94 3.97
C LYS A 44 2.20 -2.76 3.22
N GLU A 45 1.60 -3.73 3.89
CA GLU A 45 0.59 -4.59 3.30
C GLU A 45 -0.78 -3.91 3.11
N ILE A 46 -1.01 -2.73 3.72
CA ILE A 46 -2.30 -2.03 3.62
C ILE A 46 -2.50 -1.51 2.19
N VAL A 47 -3.57 -1.99 1.56
CA VAL A 47 -3.94 -1.56 0.21
C VAL A 47 -4.79 -0.30 0.29
N LEU A 48 -4.31 0.76 -0.37
CA LEU A 48 -4.98 2.06 -0.45
C LEU A 48 -5.51 2.31 -1.87
N ARG A 49 -6.71 2.86 -1.96
CA ARG A 49 -7.30 3.44 -3.17
C ARG A 49 -7.38 4.94 -3.00
N SER A 50 -6.84 5.69 -3.95
CA SER A 50 -6.91 7.15 -3.93
C SER A 50 -6.80 7.74 -5.33
N ASN A 51 -7.28 8.98 -5.51
CA ASN A 51 -7.00 9.80 -6.70
C ASN A 51 -6.17 11.03 -6.30
N LEU A 52 -5.03 10.78 -5.64
CA LEU A 52 -4.13 11.83 -5.20
C LEU A 52 -3.30 12.41 -6.34
N TYR A 53 -3.20 13.73 -6.42
CA TYR A 53 -2.22 14.42 -7.27
C TYR A 53 -0.91 14.69 -6.53
N GLU A 54 -0.97 14.80 -5.19
CA GLU A 54 0.16 15.11 -4.33
C GLU A 54 0.19 14.18 -3.11
N SER A 55 1.36 14.09 -2.48
CA SER A 55 1.54 13.32 -1.25
C SER A 55 0.67 13.86 -0.10
N CYS A 56 0.05 12.98 0.66
CA CYS A 56 -0.85 13.34 1.76
C CYS A 56 -0.37 12.76 3.09
N ASP A 57 -0.69 13.45 4.18
CA ASP A 57 -0.42 12.97 5.53
C ASP A 57 -1.64 12.23 6.09
N ALA A 58 -1.36 11.15 6.82
CA ALA A 58 -2.32 10.39 7.61
C ALA A 58 -1.72 10.13 8.99
N SER A 59 -2.54 9.69 9.94
CA SER A 59 -2.03 9.37 11.28
C SER A 59 -2.87 8.30 11.97
N ILE A 60 -2.28 7.65 12.96
CA ILE A 60 -2.98 6.76 13.89
C ILE A 60 -2.83 7.39 15.27
N CYS A 61 -3.94 7.58 15.98
CA CYS A 61 -3.97 8.11 17.33
C CYS A 61 -4.95 7.30 18.18
N ILE A 62 -4.43 6.32 18.92
CA ILE A 62 -5.24 5.37 19.69
C ILE A 62 -4.68 5.25 21.11
N LYS A 63 -5.58 5.06 22.07
CA LYS A 63 -5.23 4.74 23.46
C LYS A 63 -5.51 3.28 23.74
N GLY A 64 -4.52 2.57 24.29
CA GLY A 64 -4.63 1.17 24.67
C GLY A 64 -5.37 0.96 26.00
N PRO A 65 -5.63 -0.31 26.38
CA PRO A 65 -5.32 -1.53 25.63
C PRO A 65 -6.39 -1.84 24.56
N ARG A 66 -5.97 -2.06 23.30
CA ARG A 66 -6.87 -2.31 22.15
C ARG A 66 -6.11 -2.82 20.92
N HIS A 67 -6.82 -3.55 20.04
CA HIS A 67 -6.36 -3.92 18.69
C HIS A 67 -6.45 -2.71 17.76
N VAL A 68 -5.31 -2.37 17.18
CA VAL A 68 -5.19 -1.33 16.15
C VAL A 68 -5.28 -2.02 14.80
N THR A 69 -6.24 -1.58 14.01
CA THR A 69 -6.51 -2.09 12.65
C THR A 69 -6.39 -0.97 11.63
N ALA A 70 -6.41 -1.32 10.34
CA ALA A 70 -6.39 -0.35 9.25
C ALA A 70 -7.53 0.69 9.36
N GLN A 71 -8.69 0.30 9.89
CA GLN A 71 -9.80 1.22 10.15
C GLN A 71 -9.44 2.38 11.10
N ASP A 72 -8.48 2.19 12.00
CA ASP A 72 -8.08 3.20 13.00
C ASP A 72 -7.14 4.28 12.41
N ILE A 73 -6.78 4.16 11.12
CA ILE A 73 -6.02 5.19 10.40
C ILE A 73 -6.92 6.38 10.10
N ILE A 74 -6.51 7.55 10.57
CA ILE A 74 -7.10 8.84 10.22
C ILE A 74 -6.61 9.24 8.83
N LEU A 75 -7.45 8.98 7.83
CA LEU A 75 -7.17 9.25 6.42
C LEU A 75 -7.70 10.62 5.97
N PRO A 76 -7.06 11.24 4.96
CA PRO A 76 -7.62 12.38 4.27
C PRO A 76 -8.84 11.98 3.40
N PRO A 77 -9.71 12.94 2.99
CA PRO A 77 -10.97 12.65 2.29
C PRO A 77 -10.86 11.89 0.96
N HIS A 78 -9.69 11.92 0.31
CA HIS A 78 -9.45 11.36 -1.02
C HIS A 78 -8.77 9.98 -1.00
N VAL A 79 -8.54 9.42 0.19
CA VAL A 79 -7.89 8.11 0.37
C VAL A 79 -8.86 7.17 1.06
N GLN A 80 -8.93 5.94 0.55
CA GLN A 80 -9.76 4.87 1.06
C GLN A 80 -8.89 3.64 1.29
N ILE A 81 -9.16 2.92 2.37
CA ILE A 81 -8.58 1.60 2.63
C ILE A 81 -9.47 0.54 1.98
N VAL A 82 -8.85 -0.45 1.35
CA VAL A 82 -9.56 -1.55 0.71
C VAL A 82 -9.98 -2.61 1.75
N ASP A 83 -9.10 -2.97 2.68
CA ASP A 83 -9.40 -3.88 3.79
C ASP A 83 -9.22 -3.17 5.14
N ASN A 84 -10.34 -2.80 5.75
CA ASN A 84 -10.37 -2.11 7.04
C ASN A 84 -10.01 -3.02 8.23
N THR A 85 -10.03 -4.34 8.05
CA THR A 85 -9.85 -5.32 9.13
C THR A 85 -8.40 -5.72 9.35
N GLN A 86 -7.51 -5.30 8.45
CA GLN A 86 -6.11 -5.64 8.49
C GLN A 86 -5.45 -5.19 9.81
N HIS A 87 -4.77 -6.13 10.45
CA HIS A 87 -4.10 -5.92 11.73
C HIS A 87 -2.87 -5.03 11.56
N ILE A 88 -2.68 -4.08 12.48
CA ILE A 88 -1.48 -3.23 12.55
C ILE A 88 -0.68 -3.57 13.80
N ALA A 89 -1.32 -3.48 14.97
CA ALA A 89 -0.67 -3.68 16.26
C ALA A 89 -1.67 -4.03 17.37
N TRP A 90 -1.19 -4.68 18.43
CA TRP A 90 -1.93 -4.91 19.67
C TRP A 90 -1.29 -4.13 20.83
N LEU A 91 -2.06 -3.20 21.39
CA LEU A 91 -1.66 -2.44 22.58
C LEU A 91 -2.05 -3.24 23.83
N THR A 92 -1.06 -3.75 24.55
CA THR A 92 -1.24 -4.57 25.76
C THR A 92 -1.46 -3.73 27.02
N GLU A 93 -1.01 -2.48 27.03
CA GLU A 93 -1.01 -1.59 28.18
C GLU A 93 -1.77 -0.28 27.89
N PRO A 94 -2.14 0.52 28.92
CA PRO A 94 -2.79 1.82 28.75
C PRO A 94 -1.80 2.89 28.27
N ILE A 95 -1.31 2.72 27.05
CA ILE A 95 -0.36 3.61 26.38
C ILE A 95 -1.06 4.42 25.29
N ASP A 96 -0.58 5.65 25.08
CA ASP A 96 -0.93 6.44 23.89
C ASP A 96 -0.07 5.98 22.71
N PHE A 97 -0.69 5.53 21.63
CA PHE A 97 -0.04 5.13 20.38
C PHE A 97 -0.29 6.21 19.32
N PHE A 98 0.80 6.89 18.93
CA PHE A 98 0.77 7.92 17.90
C PHE A 98 1.79 7.60 16.80
N ILE A 99 1.30 7.53 15.57
CA ILE A 99 2.12 7.35 14.37
C ILE A 99 1.66 8.32 13.29
N GLY A 100 2.59 9.09 12.72
CA GLY A 100 2.40 9.85 11.50
C GLY A 100 2.75 9.01 10.27
N LEU A 101 1.96 9.12 9.22
CA LEU A 101 2.10 8.36 7.97
C LEU A 101 2.15 9.33 6.78
N LYS A 102 3.00 9.05 5.80
CA LYS A 102 2.98 9.71 4.49
C LYS A 102 2.45 8.75 3.44
N ILE A 103 1.47 9.19 2.68
CA ILE A 103 0.85 8.45 1.59
C ILE A 103 1.24 9.14 0.29
N GLU A 104 1.73 8.38 -0.67
CA GLU A 104 2.07 8.85 -2.01
C GLU A 104 1.36 7.99 -3.05
N ARG A 105 1.16 8.57 -4.24
CA ARG A 105 0.72 7.87 -5.44
C ARG A 105 1.84 7.96 -6.48
N ASN A 106 2.26 6.82 -7.01
CA ASN A 106 3.36 6.74 -7.98
C ASN A 106 3.23 5.47 -8.84
N ARG A 107 4.21 5.20 -9.69
CA ARG A 107 4.27 4.02 -10.57
C ARG A 107 5.42 3.11 -10.18
N GLY A 108 5.24 1.83 -10.48
CA GLY A 108 6.27 0.82 -10.33
C GLY A 108 6.71 0.59 -8.88
N TYR A 109 7.95 0.18 -8.73
CA TYR A 109 8.54 -0.14 -7.44
C TYR A 109 9.61 0.87 -7.09
N PHE A 110 9.49 1.51 -5.93
CA PHE A 110 10.44 2.52 -5.48
C PHE A 110 11.06 2.12 -4.15
N ASN A 111 12.28 1.59 -4.24
CA ASN A 111 13.10 1.27 -3.08
C ASN A 111 13.67 2.55 -2.44
N LYS A 112 13.11 2.99 -1.31
CA LYS A 112 13.66 4.07 -0.48
C LYS A 112 14.69 3.58 0.55
N VAL A 113 15.47 2.56 0.22
CA VAL A 113 16.38 1.85 1.15
C VAL A 113 17.49 2.78 1.71
N ASP A 114 17.85 3.86 1.00
CA ASP A 114 18.94 4.76 1.41
C ASP A 114 18.48 6.17 1.82
N LEU A 115 17.18 6.40 2.04
CA LEU A 115 16.67 7.71 2.47
C LEU A 115 16.63 7.83 3.99
N HIS A 116 17.68 8.39 4.56
CA HIS A 116 17.63 8.93 5.92
C HIS A 116 16.95 10.30 5.90
N PHE A 117 15.87 10.43 6.67
CA PHE A 117 15.21 11.71 6.89
C PHE A 117 15.69 12.31 8.21
N ASP A 118 16.14 13.57 8.18
CA ASP A 118 16.62 14.30 9.36
C ASP A 118 15.54 14.48 10.45
N ASP A 119 14.28 14.19 10.12
CA ASP A 119 13.13 14.39 11.00
C ASP A 119 12.74 13.16 11.84
N GLY A 120 13.55 12.09 11.78
CA GLY A 120 13.31 10.84 12.52
C GLY A 120 12.22 9.95 11.92
N SER A 121 11.84 10.19 10.67
CA SER A 121 10.93 9.29 9.93
C SER A 121 11.67 8.11 9.30
N TYR A 122 10.97 7.00 9.21
CA TYR A 122 11.42 5.73 8.63
C TYR A 122 10.80 5.56 7.25
N PRO A 123 11.58 5.24 6.20
CA PRO A 123 11.02 4.87 4.91
C PRO A 123 10.33 3.52 5.01
N ILE A 124 9.18 3.39 4.33
CA ILE A 124 8.60 2.09 4.00
C ILE A 124 8.90 1.80 2.54
N ASP A 125 9.24 0.54 2.27
CA ASP A 125 9.36 0.04 0.91
C ASP A 125 8.00 0.10 0.19
N ALA A 126 7.91 0.95 -0.82
CA ALA A 126 6.67 1.39 -1.41
C ALA A 126 6.35 0.57 -2.67
N LEU A 127 5.34 -0.30 -2.55
CA LEU A 127 4.79 -1.08 -3.67
C LEU A 127 3.64 -0.31 -4.33
N PHE A 128 3.92 0.43 -5.38
CA PHE A 128 2.90 1.17 -6.14
C PHE A 128 2.28 0.36 -7.29
N MET A 129 2.41 -0.97 -7.27
CA MET A 129 1.91 -1.84 -8.34
C MET A 129 0.56 -2.48 -7.94
N PRO A 130 -0.59 -1.94 -8.40
CA PRO A 130 -1.90 -2.50 -8.04
C PRO A 130 -2.21 -3.81 -8.77
N VAL A 131 -1.62 -4.03 -9.96
CA VAL A 131 -1.72 -5.30 -10.69
C VAL A 131 -0.66 -6.28 -10.20
N GLN A 132 -1.12 -7.39 -9.63
CA GLN A 132 -0.28 -8.44 -9.07
C GLN A 132 0.12 -9.47 -10.14
N ASN A 133 -0.78 -9.75 -11.09
CA ASN A 133 -0.51 -10.68 -12.16
C ASN A 133 -1.30 -10.33 -13.43
N ALA A 134 -0.69 -10.58 -14.59
CA ALA A 134 -1.31 -10.41 -15.90
C ALA A 134 -0.84 -11.54 -16.83
N ASN A 135 -1.76 -12.42 -17.22
CA ASN A 135 -1.53 -13.51 -18.17
C ASN A 135 -2.34 -13.29 -19.45
N HIS A 136 -1.86 -13.88 -20.54
CA HIS A 136 -2.59 -13.90 -21.80
C HIS A 136 -2.37 -15.19 -22.56
N SER A 137 -3.39 -15.64 -23.30
CA SER A 137 -3.28 -16.74 -24.26
C SER A 137 -4.01 -16.39 -25.54
N ILE A 138 -3.48 -16.87 -26.67
CA ILE A 138 -4.05 -16.65 -28.00
C ILE A 138 -4.50 -18.00 -28.53
N HIS A 139 -5.74 -18.05 -28.99
CA HIS A 139 -6.35 -19.25 -29.56
C HIS A 139 -6.92 -18.94 -30.94
N SER A 140 -6.62 -19.76 -31.93
CA SER A 140 -7.19 -19.63 -33.26
C SER A 140 -8.67 -20.01 -33.27
N TYR A 141 -9.48 -19.26 -34.00
CA TYR A 141 -10.90 -19.52 -34.19
C TYR A 141 -11.23 -19.62 -35.69
N GLY A 142 -11.90 -20.70 -36.10
CA GLY A 142 -12.30 -20.90 -37.50
C GLY A 142 -11.12 -21.15 -38.45
N ASN A 143 -11.14 -20.51 -39.63
CA ASN A 143 -10.20 -20.76 -40.74
C ASN A 143 -8.81 -20.12 -40.54
N GLU A 144 -8.26 -20.16 -39.32
CA GLU A 144 -6.90 -19.69 -38.96
C GLU A 144 -6.62 -18.18 -39.17
N LYS A 145 -7.58 -17.41 -39.68
CA LYS A 145 -7.47 -15.95 -39.87
C LYS A 145 -8.02 -15.12 -38.71
N GLN A 146 -8.73 -15.76 -37.78
CA GLN A 146 -9.29 -15.10 -36.60
C GLN A 146 -8.62 -15.65 -35.35
N GLU A 147 -8.26 -14.76 -34.45
CA GLU A 147 -7.62 -15.06 -33.17
C GLU A 147 -8.50 -14.54 -32.03
N ILE A 148 -8.58 -15.33 -30.97
CA ILE A 148 -9.20 -14.95 -29.71
C ILE A 148 -8.09 -14.78 -28.68
N LEU A 149 -8.04 -13.59 -28.07
CA LEU A 149 -7.14 -13.27 -26.97
C LEU A 149 -7.89 -13.43 -25.64
N PHE A 150 -7.39 -14.32 -24.78
CA PHE A 150 -7.80 -14.39 -23.39
C PHE A 150 -6.80 -13.60 -22.54
N LEU A 151 -7.33 -12.78 -21.65
CA LEU A 151 -6.56 -11.97 -20.71
C LEU A 151 -7.04 -12.27 -19.30
N GLU A 152 -6.11 -12.60 -18.41
CA GLU A 152 -6.36 -12.76 -16.99
C GLU A 152 -5.58 -11.70 -16.23
N ILE A 153 -6.27 -10.89 -15.42
CA ILE A 153 -5.69 -9.77 -14.69
C ILE A 153 -6.09 -9.91 -13.23
N TRP A 154 -5.11 -9.92 -12.34
CA TRP A 154 -5.26 -10.01 -10.89
C TRP A 154 -4.80 -8.71 -10.25
N THR A 155 -5.68 -8.07 -9.48
CA THR A 155 -5.42 -6.79 -8.80
C THR A 155 -5.53 -6.95 -7.29
N ASN A 156 -4.86 -6.08 -6.53
CA ASN A 156 -4.95 -6.06 -5.06
C ASN A 156 -6.24 -5.39 -4.52
N GLY A 157 -7.13 -4.94 -5.41
CA GLY A 157 -8.43 -4.35 -5.05
C GLY A 157 -8.45 -2.82 -4.99
N SER A 158 -7.31 -2.13 -5.05
CA SER A 158 -7.29 -0.66 -5.16
C SER A 158 -7.84 -0.16 -6.50
N LEU A 159 -7.73 -0.99 -7.52
CA LEU A 159 -8.17 -0.76 -8.89
C LEU A 159 -8.84 -2.04 -9.39
N THR A 160 -9.92 -1.92 -10.16
CA THR A 160 -10.55 -3.08 -10.80
C THR A 160 -9.75 -3.54 -12.03
N PRO A 161 -9.81 -4.82 -12.41
CA PRO A 161 -9.14 -5.32 -13.63
C PRO A 161 -9.54 -4.56 -14.91
N LYS A 162 -10.79 -4.06 -14.97
CA LYS A 162 -11.30 -3.27 -16.09
C LYS A 162 -10.66 -1.87 -16.14
N GLU A 163 -10.59 -1.19 -14.99
CA GLU A 163 -9.92 0.10 -14.89
C GLU A 163 -8.42 -0.04 -15.22
N ALA A 164 -7.77 -1.10 -14.70
CA ALA A 164 -6.38 -1.44 -15.01
C ALA A 164 -6.13 -1.60 -16.51
N LEU A 165 -7.02 -2.33 -17.21
CA LEU A 165 -6.91 -2.49 -18.65
C LEU A 165 -7.06 -1.17 -19.40
N HIS A 166 -8.01 -0.32 -18.99
CA HIS A 166 -8.22 0.99 -19.59
C HIS A 166 -7.00 1.91 -19.40
N GLU A 167 -6.50 2.04 -18.17
CA GLU A 167 -5.32 2.85 -17.84
C GLU A 167 -4.08 2.34 -18.60
N SER A 168 -3.90 1.02 -18.70
CA SER A 168 -2.78 0.43 -19.45
C SER A 168 -2.82 0.65 -20.96
N ALA A 169 -3.96 1.04 -21.52
CA ALA A 169 -4.15 1.29 -22.95
C ALA A 169 -3.87 2.75 -23.34
N GLU A 170 -3.82 3.65 -22.35
CA GLU A 170 -3.40 5.05 -22.56
C GLU A 170 -1.87 5.20 -22.69
N TYR A 171 -1.12 4.11 -22.47
CA TYR A 171 0.34 4.01 -22.58
C TYR A 171 0.78 3.06 -23.70
#